data_AF-A0A7C5T560-F1
#
_entry.id   AF-A0A7C5T560-F1
#
_cell.length_a   1.000
_cell.length_b   1.000
_cell.length_c   1.000
_cell.angle_alpha   90.00
_cell.angle_beta   90.00
_cell.angle_gamma   90.00
#
_symmetry.space_group_name_H-M   'P 1'
#
loop_
_entity.id
_entity.type
_entity.pdbx_description
1 polymer ?
#
loop_
_entity_poly.entity_id
_entity_poly.type
_entity_poly.pdbx_seq_one_letter_code
_entity_poly.pdbx_strand_id
1 'polypeptide(L)'
;MNSPSDNPIFLPSGPMPTCHFHGQYVAMAADVLAIAFATWANLVERQTAQLLRSEITGKPDFLAAEPGSVGDMIYQYSAASIVAKIRALASPHSIHNIPTSGLQEDVNSMSLNAAVRLHDMLDLLRHLLSIHLVVSLDATNCTECPPEDGGVVSKAKELDARQNPQ
;
A
#
# COMPACT_ATOMS: atom_id res chain seq x y z
N MET A 1 19.98 5.50 -9.32
CA MET A 1 20.17 4.34 -10.24
C MET A 1 21.22 4.67 -11.29
N ASN A 2 21.09 5.80 -12.01
CA ASN A 2 22.07 6.23 -13.02
C ASN A 2 23.12 7.19 -12.44
N SER A 3 23.71 6.83 -11.31
CA SER A 3 24.73 7.64 -10.62
C SER A 3 25.78 6.71 -10.00
N PRO A 4 27.09 7.02 -10.12
CA PRO A 4 28.12 6.21 -9.48
C PRO A 4 28.03 6.38 -7.96
N SER A 5 27.83 5.27 -7.25
CA SER A 5 27.69 5.23 -5.79
C SER A 5 28.90 4.57 -5.11
N ASP A 6 30.09 4.72 -5.68
CA ASP A 6 31.31 4.03 -5.25
C ASP A 6 32.29 5.00 -4.55
N ASN A 7 33.26 4.44 -3.82
CA ASN A 7 34.35 5.17 -3.20
C ASN A 7 35.64 4.32 -3.20
N PRO A 8 36.73 4.77 -3.87
CA PRO A 8 36.86 6.04 -4.62
C PRO A 8 36.21 5.97 -6.00
N ILE A 9 35.97 7.13 -6.61
CA ILE A 9 35.64 7.23 -8.04
C ILE A 9 36.91 7.43 -8.85
N PHE A 10 37.07 6.69 -9.94
CA PHE A 10 38.21 6.85 -10.85
C PHE A 10 37.89 7.87 -11.94
N LEU A 11 38.62 8.98 -11.95
CA LEU A 11 38.57 10.02 -12.98
C LEU A 11 39.85 10.00 -13.83
N PRO A 12 39.86 10.62 -15.02
CA PRO A 12 41.08 10.76 -15.81
C PRO A 12 42.23 11.45 -15.06
N SER A 13 41.91 12.27 -14.05
CA SER A 13 42.87 12.94 -13.16
C SER A 13 43.40 12.06 -12.02
N GLY A 14 42.92 10.81 -11.90
CA GLY A 14 43.24 9.89 -10.80
C GLY A 14 42.04 9.52 -9.91
N PRO A 15 42.25 8.69 -8.88
CA PRO A 15 41.21 8.31 -7.93
C PRO A 15 40.81 9.49 -7.03
N MET A 16 39.51 9.67 -6.84
CA MET A 16 38.92 10.71 -5.99
C MET A 16 38.09 10.04 -4.88
N PRO A 17 38.41 10.24 -3.60
CA PRO A 17 37.56 9.80 -2.49
C PRO A 17 36.20 10.50 -2.55
N THR A 18 35.11 9.78 -2.28
CA THR A 18 33.74 10.32 -2.31
C THR A 18 32.85 9.73 -1.21
N CYS A 19 31.69 10.36 -1.00
CA CYS A 19 30.61 9.84 -0.15
C CYS A 19 29.38 9.43 -0.97
N HIS A 20 29.52 9.11 -2.26
CA HIS A 20 28.38 8.86 -3.14
C HIS A 20 27.57 7.59 -2.79
N PHE A 21 28.15 6.70 -1.97
CA PHE A 21 27.46 5.54 -1.41
C PHE A 21 26.39 5.91 -0.37
N HIS A 22 26.38 7.15 0.14
CA HIS A 22 25.46 7.55 1.21
C HIS A 22 24.01 7.62 0.72
N GLY A 23 23.19 6.64 1.12
CA GLY A 23 21.83 6.41 0.63
C GLY A 23 20.72 7.33 1.16
N GLN A 24 21.03 8.48 1.76
CA GLN A 24 20.02 9.33 2.42
C GLN A 24 18.89 9.77 1.50
N TYR A 25 19.20 10.09 0.25
CA TYR A 25 18.21 10.47 -0.75
C TYR A 25 17.19 9.34 -1.02
N VAL A 26 17.64 8.08 -1.02
CA VAL A 26 16.76 6.91 -1.15
C VAL A 26 15.91 6.75 0.10
N ALA A 27 16.51 6.88 1.28
CA ALA A 27 15.81 6.75 2.56
C ALA A 27 14.67 7.78 2.68
N MET A 28 14.95 9.06 2.40
CA MET A 28 13.95 10.13 2.46
C MET A 28 12.84 9.94 1.44
N ALA A 29 13.18 9.55 0.19
CA ALA A 29 12.16 9.23 -0.82
C ALA A 29 11.27 8.05 -0.37
N ALA A 30 11.87 7.03 0.25
CA ALA A 30 11.13 5.88 0.76
C ALA A 30 10.22 6.23 1.94
N ASP A 31 10.59 7.19 2.77
CA ASP A 31 9.76 7.66 3.87
C ASP A 31 8.58 8.52 3.39
N VAL A 32 8.79 9.38 2.38
CA VAL A 32 7.69 10.10 1.73
C VAL A 32 6.68 9.13 1.11
N LEU A 33 7.16 8.08 0.45
CA LEU A 33 6.29 7.02 -0.09
C LEU A 33 5.52 6.28 1.00
N ALA A 34 6.10 6.07 2.18
CA ALA A 34 5.42 5.45 3.32
C ALA A 34 4.21 6.27 3.77
N ILE A 35 4.41 7.58 3.89
CA ILE A 35 3.36 8.55 4.24
C ILE A 35 2.26 8.54 3.17
N ALA A 36 2.65 8.51 1.89
CA ALA A 36 1.71 8.43 0.79
C ALA A 36 0.88 7.13 0.83
N PHE A 37 1.51 5.98 1.10
CA PHE A 37 0.83 4.70 1.25
C PHE A 37 -0.14 4.68 2.42
N ALA A 38 0.24 5.23 3.57
CA ALA A 38 -0.67 5.35 4.71
C ALA A 38 -1.88 6.25 4.40
N THR A 39 -1.66 7.37 3.69
CA THR A 39 -2.73 8.26 3.25
C THR A 39 -3.68 7.56 2.29
N TRP A 40 -3.15 6.84 1.31
CA TRP A 40 -3.95 6.10 0.34
C TRP A 40 -4.73 4.96 0.99
N ALA A 41 -4.11 4.22 1.91
CA ALA A 41 -4.75 3.14 2.66
C ALA A 41 -5.96 3.65 3.46
N ASN A 42 -5.84 4.81 4.13
CA ASN A 42 -6.97 5.45 4.81
C ASN A 42 -8.13 5.75 3.84
N LEU A 43 -7.82 6.29 2.65
CA LEU A 43 -8.84 6.58 1.64
C LEU A 43 -9.58 5.31 1.20
N VAL A 44 -8.83 4.27 0.83
CA VAL A 44 -9.40 3.01 0.33
C VAL A 44 -10.30 2.34 1.38
N GLU A 45 -9.87 2.33 2.65
CA GLU A 45 -10.69 1.75 3.71
C GLU A 45 -11.94 2.59 3.98
N ARG A 46 -11.84 3.93 3.97
CA ARG A 46 -13.03 4.79 4.08
C ARG A 46 -13.99 4.58 2.89
N GLN A 47 -13.50 4.42 1.67
CA GLN A 47 -14.33 4.10 0.51
C GLN A 47 -15.02 2.74 0.68
N THR A 48 -14.28 1.71 1.12
CA THR A 48 -14.83 0.39 1.43
C THR A 48 -15.94 0.47 2.47
N ALA A 49 -15.71 1.22 3.55
CA ALA A 49 -16.71 1.43 4.59
C ALA A 49 -17.99 2.10 4.07
N GLN A 50 -17.88 3.06 3.14
CA GLN A 50 -19.06 3.72 2.56
C GLN A 50 -19.89 2.77 1.68
N LEU A 51 -19.26 1.81 0.99
CA LEU A 51 -19.97 0.82 0.17
C LEU A 51 -20.84 -0.14 0.99
N LEU A 52 -20.51 -0.32 2.28
CA LEU A 52 -21.28 -1.18 3.18
C LEU A 52 -22.50 -0.50 3.79
N ARG A 53 -22.76 0.77 3.45
CA ARG A 53 -23.84 1.55 4.04
C ARG A 53 -25.02 1.66 3.09
N SER A 54 -26.20 1.27 3.57
CA SER A 54 -27.44 1.37 2.81
C SER A 54 -27.76 2.79 2.35
N GLU A 55 -27.40 3.81 3.13
CA GLU A 55 -27.63 5.21 2.76
C GLU A 55 -26.83 5.68 1.54
N ILE A 56 -25.73 4.98 1.23
CA ILE A 56 -24.86 5.31 0.10
C ILE A 56 -25.22 4.45 -1.11
N THR A 57 -25.45 3.15 -0.92
CA THR A 57 -25.62 2.20 -2.01
C THR A 57 -27.07 1.90 -2.36
N GLY A 58 -28.03 2.22 -1.48
CA GLY A 58 -29.43 1.82 -1.60
C GLY A 58 -29.68 0.32 -1.39
N LYS A 59 -28.66 -0.43 -0.97
CA LYS A 59 -28.71 -1.88 -0.70
C LYS A 59 -28.87 -2.15 0.81
N PRO A 60 -29.19 -3.39 1.23
CA PRO A 60 -29.11 -3.75 2.64
C PRO A 60 -27.74 -3.42 3.24
N ASP A 61 -27.70 -3.03 4.51
CA ASP A 61 -26.45 -2.76 5.21
C ASP A 61 -25.51 -3.98 5.15
N PHE A 62 -24.22 -3.68 5.05
CA PHE A 62 -23.15 -4.65 4.87
C PHE A 62 -23.33 -5.57 3.66
N LEU A 63 -24.18 -5.19 2.70
CA LEU A 63 -24.51 -6.00 1.52
C LEU A 63 -25.06 -7.39 1.92
N ALA A 64 -25.69 -7.48 3.09
CA ALA A 64 -26.22 -8.73 3.61
C ALA A 64 -27.37 -9.26 2.73
N ALA A 65 -27.26 -10.52 2.30
CA ALA A 65 -28.30 -11.18 1.50
C ALA A 65 -29.58 -11.46 2.31
N GLU A 66 -29.43 -11.77 3.59
CA GLU A 66 -30.53 -12.17 4.49
C GLU A 66 -30.49 -11.38 5.81
N PRO A 67 -31.64 -11.07 6.42
CA PRO A 67 -31.70 -10.43 7.73
C PRO A 67 -30.95 -11.23 8.80
N GLY A 68 -30.08 -10.56 9.55
CA GLY A 68 -29.26 -11.18 10.60
C GLY A 68 -27.95 -11.81 10.12
N SER A 69 -27.70 -11.85 8.80
CA SER A 69 -26.36 -12.15 8.27
C SER A 69 -25.43 -10.95 8.48
N VAL A 70 -24.14 -11.24 8.68
CA VAL A 70 -23.10 -10.21 8.80
C VAL A 70 -22.66 -9.65 7.44
N GLY A 71 -23.05 -10.28 6.34
CA GLY A 71 -22.62 -9.88 4.99
C GLY A 71 -21.11 -9.63 4.91
N ASP A 72 -20.76 -8.51 4.28
CA ASP A 72 -19.39 -8.08 4.04
C ASP A 72 -18.77 -7.30 5.21
N MET A 73 -19.47 -7.18 6.34
CA MET A 73 -18.98 -6.46 7.53
C MET A 73 -17.59 -6.95 7.95
N ILE A 74 -17.32 -8.26 7.86
CA ILE A 74 -16.06 -8.85 8.31
C ILE A 74 -14.87 -8.38 7.46
N TYR A 75 -15.08 -8.08 6.17
CA TYR A 75 -14.03 -7.58 5.30
C TYR A 75 -13.55 -6.20 5.74
N GLN A 76 -14.45 -5.35 6.24
CA GLN A 76 -14.07 -4.06 6.77
C GLN A 76 -13.17 -4.18 8.00
N TYR A 77 -13.37 -5.19 8.85
CA TYR A 77 -12.53 -5.39 10.04
C TYR A 77 -11.09 -5.71 9.64
N SER A 78 -10.93 -6.59 8.64
CA SER A 78 -9.64 -6.89 8.05
C SER A 78 -9.02 -5.65 7.40
N ALA A 79 -9.78 -4.88 6.64
CA ALA A 79 -9.31 -3.63 6.03
C ALA A 79 -8.81 -2.63 7.09
N ALA A 80 -9.60 -2.41 8.15
CA ALA A 80 -9.23 -1.52 9.25
C ALA A 80 -7.95 -1.96 9.96
N SER A 81 -7.78 -3.27 10.19
CA SER A 81 -6.56 -3.83 10.78
C SER A 81 -5.33 -3.61 9.89
N ILE A 82 -5.48 -3.86 8.58
CA ILE A 82 -4.42 -3.63 7.59
C ILE A 82 -4.01 -2.16 7.56
N VAL A 83 -4.97 -1.24 7.50
CA VAL A 83 -4.69 0.21 7.53
C VAL A 83 -3.97 0.61 8.82
N ALA A 84 -4.39 0.09 9.98
CA ALA A 84 -3.71 0.36 11.24
C ALA A 84 -2.23 -0.07 11.20
N LYS A 85 -1.94 -1.24 10.61
CA LYS A 85 -0.56 -1.71 10.43
C LYS A 85 0.24 -0.83 9.45
N ILE A 86 -0.34 -0.45 8.31
CA ILE A 86 0.30 0.46 7.34
C ILE A 86 0.65 1.79 8.01
N ARG A 87 -0.27 2.36 8.81
CA ARG A 87 -0.04 3.60 9.56
C ARG A 87 1.10 3.47 10.56
N ALA A 88 1.18 2.37 11.30
CA ALA A 88 2.27 2.12 12.23
C ALA A 88 3.64 2.05 11.52
N LEU A 89 3.66 1.49 10.30
CA LEU A 89 4.85 1.41 9.45
C LEU A 89 5.19 2.73 8.74
N ALA A 90 4.40 3.80 8.88
CA ALA A 90 4.67 5.06 8.17
C ALA A 90 5.75 5.92 8.86
N SER A 91 6.29 5.48 10.00
CA SER A 91 7.35 6.21 10.71
C SER A 91 8.64 6.27 9.89
N PRO A 92 9.28 7.47 9.79
CA PRO A 92 10.42 7.67 8.91
C PRO A 92 11.67 6.93 9.40
N HIS A 93 12.31 6.18 8.51
CA HIS A 93 13.53 5.43 8.79
C HIS A 93 14.80 6.26 8.60
N SER A 94 14.75 7.30 7.77
CA SER A 94 15.88 8.14 7.40
C SER A 94 16.45 8.99 8.55
N ILE A 95 15.81 8.97 9.72
CA ILE A 95 16.22 9.71 10.92
C ILE A 95 16.77 8.80 12.02
N HIS A 96 16.75 7.48 11.83
CA HIS A 96 17.18 6.51 12.83
C HIS A 96 18.67 6.14 12.66
N ASN A 97 19.51 7.16 12.58
CA ASN A 97 20.97 6.99 12.52
C ASN A 97 21.49 6.25 13.77
N ILE A 98 22.41 5.31 13.54
CA ILE A 98 23.19 4.65 14.60
C ILE A 98 24.64 4.59 14.10
N PRO A 99 25.61 5.19 14.82
CA PRO A 99 27.02 5.14 14.45
C PRO A 99 27.55 3.70 14.42
N THR A 100 28.36 3.39 13.41
CA THR A 100 29.02 2.10 13.21
C THR A 100 30.52 2.29 12.99
N SER A 101 31.24 1.18 12.86
CA SER A 101 32.66 1.16 12.45
C SER A 101 33.57 2.05 13.32
N GLY A 102 33.36 2.06 14.64
CA GLY A 102 34.20 2.83 15.57
C GLY A 102 34.15 4.35 15.34
N LEU A 103 32.98 4.89 14.98
CA LEU A 103 32.73 6.30 14.61
C LEU A 103 33.29 6.73 13.24
N GLN A 104 33.81 5.81 12.44
CA GLN A 104 34.14 6.10 11.05
C GLN A 104 32.88 6.27 10.18
N GLU A 105 31.82 5.52 10.50
CA GLU A 105 30.50 5.61 9.88
C GLU A 105 29.51 6.16 10.90
N ASP A 106 29.65 7.45 11.24
CA ASP A 106 28.89 8.10 12.30
C ASP A 106 27.49 8.56 11.87
N VAL A 107 27.25 8.73 10.56
CA VAL A 107 25.95 9.09 9.97
C VAL A 107 25.54 8.10 8.88
N ASN A 108 24.49 7.34 9.17
CA ASN A 108 23.89 6.31 8.34
C ASN A 108 22.44 6.64 7.99
N SER A 109 22.06 6.27 6.76
CA SER A 109 20.75 6.62 6.20
C SER A 109 19.62 5.64 6.49
N MET A 110 19.95 4.41 6.89
CA MET A 110 18.99 3.31 7.01
C MET A 110 18.15 3.07 5.73
N SER A 111 18.69 3.41 4.56
CA SER A 111 17.97 3.41 3.28
C SER A 111 17.43 2.03 2.88
N LEU A 112 18.18 0.96 3.14
CA LEU A 112 17.72 -0.40 2.88
C LEU A 112 16.51 -0.77 3.76
N ASN A 113 16.54 -0.44 5.06
CA ASN A 113 15.42 -0.68 5.95
C ASN A 113 14.17 0.09 5.50
N ALA A 114 14.34 1.34 5.07
CA ALA A 114 13.26 2.14 4.50
C ALA A 114 12.63 1.48 3.25
N ALA A 115 13.46 0.90 2.37
CA ALA A 115 12.99 0.19 1.18
C ALA A 115 12.31 -1.15 1.49
N VAL A 116 12.87 -1.96 2.40
CA VAL A 116 12.27 -3.22 2.86
C VAL A 116 10.90 -2.97 3.48
N ARG A 117 10.78 -1.94 4.32
CA ARG A 117 9.49 -1.53 4.89
C ARG A 117 8.45 -1.19 3.83
N LEU A 118 8.84 -0.52 2.74
CA LEU A 118 7.91 -0.24 1.65
C LEU A 118 7.44 -1.51 0.94
N HIS A 119 8.28 -2.53 0.82
CA HIS A 119 7.89 -3.82 0.28
C HIS A 119 6.78 -4.45 1.12
N ASP A 120 6.94 -4.48 2.45
CA ASP A 120 5.92 -5.01 3.37
C ASP A 120 4.61 -4.20 3.30
N MET A 121 4.71 -2.87 3.20
CA MET A 121 3.55 -2.00 3.04
C MET A 121 2.83 -2.22 1.71
N LEU A 122 3.55 -2.53 0.63
CA LEU A 122 2.94 -2.86 -0.67
C LEU A 122 2.11 -4.15 -0.59
N ASP A 123 2.58 -5.18 0.12
CA ASP A 123 1.81 -6.41 0.30
C ASP A 123 0.54 -6.17 1.12
N LEU A 124 0.63 -5.34 2.16
CA LEU A 124 -0.55 -4.92 2.93
C LEU A 124 -1.53 -4.13 2.05
N LEU A 125 -1.04 -3.19 1.24
CA LEU A 125 -1.87 -2.44 0.29
C LEU A 125 -2.56 -3.35 -0.73
N ARG A 126 -1.88 -4.39 -1.24
CA ARG A 126 -2.48 -5.37 -2.16
C ARG A 126 -3.68 -6.08 -1.52
N HIS A 127 -3.54 -6.52 -0.26
CA HIS A 127 -4.66 -7.14 0.47
C HIS A 127 -5.81 -6.16 0.69
N LEU A 128 -5.51 -4.91 1.06
CA LEU A 128 -6.52 -3.88 1.25
C LEU A 128 -7.30 -3.58 -0.05
N LEU A 129 -6.58 -3.46 -1.17
CA LEU A 129 -7.19 -3.23 -2.48
C LEU A 129 -8.01 -4.44 -2.95
N SER A 130 -7.57 -5.65 -2.62
CA SER A 130 -8.33 -6.88 -2.92
C SER A 130 -9.65 -6.91 -2.16
N ILE A 131 -9.63 -6.58 -0.87
CA ILE A 131 -10.85 -6.41 -0.06
C ILE A 131 -11.77 -5.35 -0.67
N HIS A 132 -11.21 -4.18 -0.99
CA HIS A 132 -11.99 -3.11 -1.60
C HIS A 132 -12.64 -3.53 -2.91
N LEU A 133 -11.92 -4.29 -3.75
CA LEU A 133 -12.44 -4.81 -5.01
C LEU A 133 -13.60 -5.79 -4.80
N VAL A 134 -13.47 -6.75 -3.88
CA VAL A 134 -14.55 -7.71 -3.56
C VAL A 134 -15.80 -6.97 -3.12
N VAL A 135 -15.69 -6.07 -2.13
CA VAL A 135 -16.82 -5.28 -1.65
C VAL A 135 -17.43 -4.41 -2.75
N SER A 136 -16.60 -3.86 -3.65
CA SER A 136 -17.08 -3.09 -4.80
C SER A 136 -17.85 -3.95 -5.81
N LEU A 137 -17.42 -5.19 -6.03
CA LEU A 137 -18.12 -6.13 -6.89
C LEU A 137 -19.48 -6.51 -6.31
N ASP A 138 -19.54 -6.80 -5.00
CA ASP A 138 -20.79 -7.12 -4.32
C ASP A 138 -21.75 -5.92 -4.27
N ALA A 139 -21.20 -4.72 -4.03
CA ALA A 139 -21.96 -3.47 -4.10
C ALA A 139 -22.55 -3.23 -5.49
N THR A 140 -21.84 -3.61 -6.56
CA THR A 140 -22.30 -3.44 -7.95
C THR A 140 -23.05 -4.66 -8.50
N ASN A 141 -23.18 -5.75 -7.73
CA ASN A 141 -23.92 -6.93 -8.16
C ASN A 141 -25.43 -6.64 -8.10
N CYS A 142 -25.98 -6.10 -9.19
CA CYS A 142 -27.37 -5.74 -9.35
C CYS A 142 -27.84 -6.21 -10.73
N THR A 143 -29.04 -6.77 -10.82
CA THR A 143 -29.67 -7.14 -12.10
C THR A 143 -30.14 -5.93 -12.93
N GLU A 144 -30.26 -4.75 -12.32
CA GLU A 144 -30.85 -3.54 -12.94
C GLU A 144 -29.92 -2.29 -12.93
N CYS A 145 -28.63 -2.43 -12.63
CA CYS A 145 -27.70 -1.29 -12.71
C CYS A 145 -27.40 -0.91 -14.18
N PRO A 146 -27.22 0.40 -14.49
CA PRO A 146 -26.98 0.85 -15.85
C PRO A 146 -25.70 0.21 -16.43
N PRO A 147 -25.71 -0.17 -17.72
CA PRO A 147 -24.78 -1.14 -18.31
C PRO A 147 -23.38 -0.61 -18.65
N GLU A 148 -23.06 0.66 -18.39
CA GLU A 148 -21.79 1.24 -18.81
C GLU A 148 -20.77 1.26 -17.67
N ASP A 149 -20.22 0.08 -17.35
CA ASP A 149 -19.09 -0.12 -16.42
C ASP A 149 -17.71 0.10 -17.09
N GLY A 150 -17.71 0.53 -18.36
CA GLY A 150 -16.50 0.67 -19.17
C GLY A 150 -15.72 -0.63 -19.37
N GLY A 151 -16.32 -1.80 -19.12
CA GLY A 151 -15.69 -3.12 -19.20
C GLY A 151 -14.82 -3.50 -18.00
N VAL A 152 -14.70 -2.64 -16.97
CA VAL A 152 -13.80 -2.90 -15.83
C VAL A 152 -14.44 -3.85 -14.83
N VAL A 153 -15.72 -3.63 -14.49
CA VAL A 153 -16.44 -4.49 -13.54
C VAL A 153 -16.65 -5.88 -14.12
N SER A 154 -17.05 -5.98 -15.39
CA SER A 154 -17.16 -7.25 -16.12
C SER A 154 -15.84 -8.03 -16.13
N LYS A 155 -14.72 -7.39 -16.43
CA LYS A 155 -13.39 -8.06 -16.40
C LYS A 155 -12.98 -8.50 -14.99
N ALA A 156 -13.32 -7.72 -13.97
CA ALA A 156 -13.09 -8.11 -12.58
C ALA A 156 -13.98 -9.31 -12.17
N LYS A 157 -15.25 -9.33 -12.58
CA LYS A 157 -16.15 -10.49 -12.41
C LYS A 157 -15.63 -11.74 -13.11
N GLU A 158 -15.10 -11.61 -14.34
CA GLU A 158 -14.47 -12.73 -15.04
C GLU A 158 -13.25 -13.30 -14.29
N LEU A 159 -12.43 -12.42 -13.71
CA LEU A 159 -11.26 -12.84 -12.93
C LEU A 159 -11.66 -13.53 -11.63
N ASP A 160 -12.66 -12.99 -10.92
CA ASP A 160 -13.20 -13.61 -9.72
C ASP A 160 -13.82 -14.99 -10.02
N ALA A 161 -14.64 -15.11 -11.07
CA ALA A 161 -15.24 -16.38 -11.49
C ALA A 161 -14.20 -17.46 -11.85
N ARG A 162 -13.00 -17.07 -12.32
CA ARG A 162 -11.89 -18.02 -12.56
C ARG A 162 -11.23 -18.50 -11.27
N GLN A 163 -11.23 -17.68 -10.22
CA GLN A 163 -10.58 -17.98 -8.95
C GLN A 163 -11.52 -18.68 -7.96
N ASN A 164 -12.83 -18.39 -8.04
CA ASN A 164 -13.89 -18.94 -7.20
C ASN A 164 -15.00 -19.58 -8.06
N PRO A 165 -14.76 -20.78 -8.64
CA PRO A 165 -15.81 -21.49 -9.35
C PRO A 165 -16.92 -21.90 -8.36
N GLN A 166 -18.14 -21.42 -8.61
CA GLN A 166 -19.36 -21.82 -7.90
C GLN A 166 -19.70 -23.29 -8.16
#